data_AF-A0A3D4H6G5-F1
#
_entry.id   AF-A0A3D4H6G5-F1
#
_cell.length_a   1.000
_cell.length_b   1.000
_cell.length_c   1.000
_cell.angle_alpha   90.00
_cell.angle_beta   90.00
_cell.angle_gamma   90.00
#
_symmetry.space_group_name_H-M   'P 1'
#
loop_
_entity.id
_entity.type
_entity.pdbx_description
1 polymer ?
#
loop_
_entity_poly.entity_id
_entity_poly.type
_entity_poly.pdbx_seq_one_letter_code
_entity_poly.pdbx_strand_id
1 'polypeptide(L)'
;MNNDWSNLKTRIGFDMETGENSYDEASLVEFLNMKLRSRGYPIFGDEKDYPFLQMGSSLLQSVAEKNRLLREHLSPVDQRIQDYVVRLFKDLDTPDRIWVPTNILILERHGMARALSLPPDSDSFKSNIVSSFR
;
A
#
# COMPACT_ATOMS: atom_id res chain seq x y z
N MET A 1 14.11 -32.19 -9.68
CA MET A 1 14.10 -30.80 -9.16
C MET A 1 13.88 -29.89 -10.36
N ASN A 2 12.62 -29.55 -10.66
CA ASN A 2 12.31 -28.63 -11.76
C ASN A 2 12.69 -27.22 -11.33
N ASN A 3 13.44 -26.54 -12.20
CA ASN A 3 13.98 -25.21 -11.97
C ASN A 3 12.84 -24.18 -12.02
N ASP A 4 12.26 -23.84 -10.85
CA ASP A 4 11.18 -22.85 -10.66
C ASP A 4 11.66 -21.39 -10.81
N TRP A 5 12.63 -21.16 -11.71
CA TRP A 5 13.19 -19.83 -11.99
C TRP A 5 12.42 -19.07 -13.09
N SER A 6 11.47 -19.74 -13.74
CA SER A 6 10.74 -19.25 -14.91
C SER A 6 9.40 -18.58 -14.60
N ASN A 7 8.90 -18.61 -13.36
CA ASN A 7 7.62 -18.00 -13.03
C ASN A 7 7.75 -16.49 -12.78
N LEU A 8 7.81 -15.71 -13.87
CA LEU A 8 7.89 -14.25 -13.83
C LEU A 8 6.64 -13.60 -13.22
N LYS A 9 5.49 -14.30 -13.19
CA LYS A 9 4.29 -13.81 -12.50
C LYS A 9 4.56 -13.60 -11.01
N THR A 10 5.30 -14.49 -10.37
CA THR A 10 5.63 -14.36 -8.94
C THR A 10 6.81 -13.43 -8.66
N ARG A 11 7.70 -13.20 -9.64
CA ARG A 11 8.93 -12.41 -9.45
C ARG A 11 8.78 -10.93 -9.76
N ILE A 12 8.00 -10.60 -10.78
CA ILE A 12 7.79 -9.23 -11.25
C ILE A 12 6.31 -8.86 -11.40
N GLY A 13 5.40 -9.84 -11.33
CA GLY A 13 3.96 -9.59 -11.42
C GLY A 13 3.41 -9.36 -12.82
N PHE A 14 4.13 -9.80 -13.85
CA PHE A 14 3.74 -9.63 -15.24
C PHE A 14 3.47 -10.97 -15.91
N ASP A 15 2.42 -10.99 -16.73
CA ASP A 15 2.27 -11.99 -17.77
C ASP A 15 3.08 -11.57 -19.02
N MET A 16 3.95 -12.45 -19.53
CA MET A 16 4.76 -12.16 -20.71
C MET A 16 3.98 -12.22 -22.02
N GLU A 17 2.86 -12.94 -22.05
CA GLU A 17 2.08 -13.13 -23.27
C GLU A 17 1.08 -11.98 -23.48
N THR A 18 0.46 -11.50 -22.39
CA THR A 18 -0.54 -10.43 -22.45
C THR A 18 0.00 -9.06 -22.04
N GLY A 19 1.11 -9.00 -21.30
CA GLY A 19 1.62 -7.77 -20.68
C GLY A 19 0.78 -7.27 -19.50
N GLU A 20 -0.25 -8.03 -19.11
CA GLU A 20 -1.18 -7.70 -18.04
C GLU A 20 -0.59 -8.06 -16.67
N ASN A 21 -1.22 -7.51 -15.62
CA ASN A 21 -0.88 -7.89 -14.25
C ASN A 21 -1.15 -9.38 -14.04
N SER A 22 -0.28 -10.04 -13.27
CA SER A 22 -0.44 -11.45 -12.90
C SER A 22 -1.67 -11.75 -12.03
N TYR A 23 -2.29 -10.71 -11.48
CA TYR A 23 -3.48 -10.80 -10.64
C TYR A 23 -4.67 -10.20 -11.39
N ASP A 24 -5.83 -10.85 -11.22
CA ASP A 24 -7.11 -10.33 -11.64
C ASP A 24 -7.35 -8.91 -11.08
N GLU A 25 -7.79 -7.99 -11.93
CA GLU A 25 -7.92 -6.57 -11.59
C GLU A 25 -8.97 -6.35 -10.48
N ALA A 26 -10.11 -7.05 -10.55
CA ALA A 26 -11.15 -6.95 -9.52
C ALA A 26 -10.64 -7.44 -8.15
N SER A 27 -9.93 -8.57 -8.13
CA SER A 27 -9.30 -9.11 -6.93
C SER A 27 -8.24 -8.17 -6.35
N LEU A 28 -7.49 -7.47 -7.21
CA LEU A 28 -6.49 -6.49 -6.79
C LEU A 28 -7.13 -5.23 -6.20
N VAL A 29 -8.23 -4.74 -6.80
CA VAL A 29 -9.00 -3.60 -6.28
C VAL A 29 -9.60 -3.93 -4.92
N GLU A 30 -10.22 -5.11 -4.76
CA GLU A 30 -10.77 -5.54 -3.48
C GLU A 30 -9.67 -5.64 -2.40
N PHE A 31 -8.52 -6.20 -2.75
CA PHE A 31 -7.37 -6.26 -1.85
C PHE A 31 -6.86 -4.87 -1.44
N LEU A 32 -6.79 -3.92 -2.38
CA LEU A 32 -6.42 -2.53 -2.10
C LEU A 32 -7.44 -1.86 -1.18
N ASN A 33 -8.74 -2.07 -1.41
CA ASN A 33 -9.79 -1.56 -0.53
C ASN A 33 -9.66 -2.11 0.90
N MET A 34 -9.37 -3.41 1.06
CA MET A 34 -9.10 -3.99 2.37
C MET A 34 -7.90 -3.32 3.06
N LYS A 35 -6.83 -3.05 2.30
CA LYS A 35 -5.64 -2.37 2.80
C LYS A 35 -5.93 -0.94 3.24
N LEU A 36 -6.62 -0.17 2.41
CA LEU A 36 -7.07 1.19 2.75
C LEU A 36 -7.91 1.17 4.02
N ARG A 37 -8.89 0.27 4.10
CA ARG A 37 -9.77 0.14 5.27
C ARG A 37 -9.00 -0.22 6.55
N SER A 38 -8.02 -1.12 6.47
CA SER A 38 -7.15 -1.51 7.60
C SER A 38 -6.31 -0.36 8.18
N ARG A 39 -6.18 0.75 7.43
CA ARG A 39 -5.49 1.98 7.82
C ARG A 39 -6.42 3.15 8.12
N GLY A 40 -7.73 2.91 8.07
CA GLY A 40 -8.75 3.93 8.28
C GLY A 40 -8.98 4.86 7.09
N TYR A 41 -8.50 4.52 5.89
CA TYR A 41 -8.77 5.27 4.67
C TYR A 41 -10.10 4.87 4.02
N PRO A 42 -10.71 5.75 3.21
CA PRO A 42 -11.88 5.41 2.41
C PRO A 42 -11.56 4.34 1.36
N ILE A 43 -12.58 3.59 0.97
CA ILE A 43 -12.52 2.61 -0.12
C ILE A 43 -13.09 3.22 -1.40
N PHE A 44 -12.80 2.60 -2.53
CA PHE A 44 -13.49 2.86 -3.79
C PHE A 44 -14.74 1.97 -3.91
N GLY A 45 -15.90 2.53 -4.26
CA GLY A 45 -17.17 1.79 -4.38
C GLY A 45 -17.92 1.58 -3.05
N ASP A 46 -18.93 0.72 -3.05
CA ASP A 46 -19.67 0.31 -1.83
C ASP A 46 -19.05 -0.98 -1.26
N GLU A 47 -19.02 -1.11 0.07
CA GLU A 47 -18.53 -2.30 0.76
C GLU A 47 -19.30 -3.57 0.35
N LYS A 48 -20.56 -3.44 -0.08
CA LYS A 48 -21.40 -4.56 -0.56
C LYS A 48 -20.89 -5.19 -1.85
N ASP A 49 -20.12 -4.46 -2.64
CA ASP A 49 -19.56 -4.93 -3.91
C ASP A 49 -18.30 -5.80 -3.70
N TYR A 50 -17.82 -5.88 -2.45
CA TYR A 50 -16.56 -6.55 -2.07
C TYR A 50 -16.81 -7.59 -0.97
N PRO A 51 -17.11 -8.86 -1.33
CA PRO A 51 -17.47 -9.91 -0.37
C PRO A 51 -16.42 -10.15 0.74
N PHE A 52 -15.12 -10.13 0.41
CA PHE A 52 -14.05 -10.34 1.38
C PHE A 52 -13.87 -9.14 2.31
N LEU A 53 -13.99 -7.93 1.76
CA LEU A 53 -13.97 -6.70 2.55
C LEU A 53 -15.13 -6.68 3.55
N GLN A 54 -16.33 -7.00 3.09
CA GLN A 54 -17.55 -7.02 3.90
C GLN A 54 -17.45 -8.07 5.02
N MET A 55 -16.99 -9.28 4.69
CA MET A 55 -16.80 -10.35 5.68
C MET A 55 -15.76 -9.98 6.75
N GLY A 56 -14.71 -9.24 6.36
CA GLY A 56 -13.61 -8.84 7.24
C GLY A 56 -13.76 -7.48 7.93
N SER A 57 -14.86 -6.76 7.73
CA SER A 57 -14.99 -5.33 8.07
C SER A 57 -14.72 -5.01 9.55
N SER A 58 -15.36 -5.73 10.48
CA SER A 58 -15.15 -5.57 11.92
C SER A 58 -13.70 -5.84 12.34
N LEU A 59 -13.04 -6.83 11.72
CA LEU A 59 -11.64 -7.13 11.98
C LEU A 59 -10.74 -6.01 11.44
N LEU A 60 -11.00 -5.52 10.23
CA LEU A 60 -10.24 -4.43 9.62
C LEU A 60 -10.36 -3.13 10.42
N GLN A 61 -11.53 -2.84 10.99
CA GLN A 61 -11.73 -1.70 11.90
C GLN A 61 -10.91 -1.87 13.19
N SER A 62 -10.91 -3.07 13.79
CA SER A 62 -10.07 -3.36 14.95
C SER A 62 -8.58 -3.19 14.63
N VAL A 63 -8.14 -3.62 13.45
CA VAL A 63 -6.76 -3.43 12.97
C VAL A 63 -6.46 -1.94 12.77
N ALA A 64 -7.38 -1.15 12.22
CA ALA A 64 -7.20 0.29 12.05
C ALA A 64 -7.01 1.01 13.38
N GLU A 65 -7.80 0.67 14.41
CA GLU A 65 -7.64 1.25 15.74
C GLU A 65 -6.33 0.80 16.41
N LYS A 66 -5.94 -0.47 16.28
CA LYS A 66 -4.63 -0.96 16.77
C LYS A 66 -3.48 -0.22 16.09
N ASN A 67 -3.54 -0.03 14.78
CA ASN A 67 -2.54 0.75 14.04
C ASN A 67 -2.49 2.21 14.51
N ARG A 68 -3.64 2.81 14.85
CA ARG A 68 -3.71 4.16 15.42
C ARG A 68 -3.01 4.25 16.78
N LEU A 69 -3.18 3.26 17.64
CA LEU A 69 -2.53 3.20 18.96
C LEU A 69 -1.01 2.94 18.84
N LEU A 70 -0.59 2.16 17.85
CA LEU A 70 0.81 1.80 17.62
C LEU A 70 1.54 2.77 16.66
N ARG A 71 1.01 3.99 16.43
CA ARG A 71 1.60 4.96 15.49
C ARG A 71 3.03 5.35 15.83
N GLU A 72 3.45 5.22 17.08
CA GLU A 72 4.81 5.53 17.52
C GLU A 72 5.76 4.33 17.42
N HIS A 73 5.24 3.15 17.08
CA HIS A 73 6.05 1.95 16.92
C HIS A 73 6.52 1.82 15.47
N LEU A 74 7.78 2.21 15.23
CA LEU A 74 8.41 2.11 13.93
C LEU A 74 8.87 0.69 13.62
N SER A 75 8.86 0.33 12.33
CA SER A 75 9.53 -0.90 11.89
C SER A 75 11.04 -0.82 12.17
N PRO A 76 11.77 -1.95 12.26
CA PRO A 76 13.22 -1.91 12.48
C PRO A 76 14.00 -1.12 11.44
N VAL A 77 13.50 -1.06 10.20
CA VAL A 77 14.10 -0.26 9.13
C VAL A 77 13.84 1.23 9.36
N ASP A 78 12.59 1.59 9.64
CA ASP A 78 12.19 2.98 9.89
C ASP A 78 12.85 3.54 11.14
N GLN A 79 13.02 2.73 12.19
CA GLN A 79 13.73 3.12 13.41
C GLN A 79 15.19 3.47 13.12
N ARG A 80 15.89 2.71 12.26
CA ARG A 80 17.28 3.03 11.89
C ARG A 80 17.37 4.36 11.15
N ILE A 81 16.40 4.65 10.28
CA ILE A 81 16.32 5.92 9.55
C ILE A 81 16.04 7.05 10.53
N GLN A 82 15.05 6.87 11.42
CA GLN A 82 14.71 7.81 12.49
C GLN A 82 15.93 8.13 13.35
N ASP A 83 16.65 7.12 13.84
CA ASP A 83 17.85 7.31 14.68
C ASP A 83 18.96 8.06 13.93
N TYR A 84 19.13 7.78 12.64
CA TYR A 84 20.08 8.51 11.80
C TYR A 84 19.71 10.00 11.69
N VAL A 85 18.44 10.31 11.42
CA VAL A 85 17.95 11.68 11.29
C VAL A 85 18.02 12.44 12.63
N VAL A 86 17.66 11.79 13.73
CA VAL A 86 17.79 12.36 15.09
C VAL A 86 19.25 12.70 15.39
N ARG A 87 20.20 11.79 15.08
CA ARG A 87 21.63 12.08 15.26
C ARG A 87 22.10 13.22 14.37
N LEU A 88 21.62 13.30 13.12
CA LEU A 88 22.00 14.33 12.16
C LEU A 88 21.60 15.74 12.62
N PHE A 89 20.44 15.88 13.26
CA PHE A 89 19.91 17.17 13.70
C PHE A 89 20.12 17.49 15.18
N LYS A 90 20.88 16.64 15.89
CA LYS A 90 21.11 16.77 17.33
C LYS A 90 21.62 18.16 17.75
N ASP A 91 22.44 18.79 16.92
CA ASP A 91 23.07 20.07 17.23
C ASP A 91 22.22 21.30 16.85
N LEU A 92 21.05 21.09 16.21
CA LEU A 92 20.19 22.16 15.70
C LEU A 92 19.04 22.55 16.65
N ASP A 93 19.06 22.07 17.90
CA ASP A 93 18.02 22.33 18.92
C ASP A 93 16.59 22.04 18.41
N THR A 94 16.45 21.02 17.55
CA THR A 94 15.14 20.61 17.02
C THR A 94 14.41 19.80 18.07
N PRO A 95 13.09 20.02 18.27
CA PRO A 95 12.32 19.22 19.21
C PRO A 95 12.29 17.75 18.78
N ASP A 96 12.29 16.85 19.76
CA ASP A 96 12.12 15.43 19.53
C ASP A 96 10.80 15.17 18.79
N ARG A 97 10.90 14.51 17.64
CA ARG A 97 9.75 14.16 16.81
C ARG A 97 10.03 12.90 16.01
N ILE A 98 8.96 12.23 15.61
CA ILE A 98 9.04 11.16 14.61
C ILE A 98 9.13 11.82 13.23
N TRP A 99 10.26 11.64 12.56
CA TRP A 99 10.56 12.18 11.23
C TRP A 99 10.02 11.28 10.11
N VAL A 100 9.98 9.97 10.36
CA VAL A 100 9.53 8.98 9.37
C VAL A 100 8.00 8.93 9.35
N PRO A 101 7.34 8.93 8.17
CA PRO A 101 5.89 8.79 8.09
C PRO A 101 5.42 7.45 8.67
N THR A 102 4.45 7.47 9.58
CA THR A 102 4.00 6.26 10.31
C THR A 102 2.70 5.67 9.78
N ASN A 103 1.90 6.45 9.04
CA ASN A 103 0.67 5.96 8.39
C ASN A 103 0.89 5.74 6.89
N ILE A 104 1.69 4.72 6.53
CA ILE A 104 2.10 4.44 5.14
C ILE A 104 1.40 3.22 4.54
N LEU A 105 0.90 3.30 3.31
CA LEU A 105 0.36 2.12 2.64
C LEU A 105 1.51 1.23 2.13
N ILE A 106 1.69 0.05 2.72
CA ILE A 106 2.71 -0.91 2.29
C ILE A 106 2.25 -1.57 0.99
N LEU A 107 3.15 -1.62 0.00
CA LEU A 107 2.91 -2.21 -1.32
C LEU A 107 3.64 -3.54 -1.42
N GLU A 108 3.09 -4.59 -0.80
CA GLU A 108 3.79 -5.88 -0.70
C GLU A 108 3.55 -6.84 -1.88
N ARG A 109 2.57 -6.54 -2.75
CA ARG A 109 2.24 -7.37 -3.92
C ARG A 109 2.54 -6.61 -5.19
N HIS A 110 2.99 -7.34 -6.20
CA HIS A 110 3.13 -6.78 -7.54
C HIS A 110 1.78 -6.28 -8.07
N GLY A 111 1.82 -5.24 -8.90
CA GLY A 111 0.64 -4.61 -9.48
C GLY A 111 -0.01 -3.54 -8.59
N MET A 112 0.20 -3.54 -7.27
CA MET A 112 -0.45 -2.56 -6.36
C MET A 112 -0.11 -1.10 -6.72
N ALA A 113 1.17 -0.79 -6.92
CA ALA A 113 1.60 0.57 -7.25
C ALA A 113 1.01 1.05 -8.59
N ARG A 114 0.96 0.17 -9.59
CA ARG A 114 0.37 0.46 -10.90
C ARG A 114 -1.13 0.69 -10.77
N ALA A 115 -1.85 -0.17 -10.04
CA ALA A 115 -3.29 -0.01 -9.82
C ALA A 115 -3.61 1.29 -9.08
N LEU A 116 -2.77 1.73 -8.13
CA LEU A 116 -2.93 3.02 -7.43
C LEU A 116 -2.59 4.24 -8.29
N SER A 117 -2.01 4.06 -9.47
CA SER A 117 -1.56 5.17 -10.33
C SER A 117 -2.70 5.80 -11.14
N LEU A 118 -3.86 5.13 -11.22
CA LEU A 118 -5.06 5.59 -11.92
C LEU A 118 -6.31 5.31 -11.08
N PRO A 119 -7.38 6.12 -11.21
CA PRO A 119 -8.68 5.82 -10.64
C PRO A 119 -9.20 4.46 -11.15
N PRO A 120 -9.89 3.66 -10.32
CA PRO A 120 -10.45 2.39 -10.77
C PRO A 120 -11.54 2.54 -11.85
N ASP A 121 -12.18 3.71 -11.95
CA ASP A 121 -13.27 4.05 -12.85
C ASP A 121 -12.85 4.97 -14.01
N SER A 122 -11.56 5.21 -14.21
CA SER A 122 -11.06 6.10 -15.26
C SER A 122 -9.72 5.67 -15.83
N ASP A 123 -9.55 5.87 -17.13
CA ASP A 123 -8.29 5.60 -17.84
C ASP A 123 -7.33 6.79 -17.82
N SER A 124 -7.66 7.87 -17.12
CA SER A 124 -6.79 9.04 -17.03
C SER A 124 -6.84 9.71 -15.66
N PHE A 125 -5.72 10.29 -15.26
CA PHE A 125 -5.61 11.11 -14.06
C PHE A 125 -4.75 12.33 -14.34
N LYS A 126 -5.19 13.51 -13.90
CA LYS A 126 -4.45 14.75 -14.06
C LYS A 126 -4.46 15.58 -12.79
N SER A 127 -3.27 16.00 -12.37
CA SER A 127 -3.04 16.96 -11.29
C SER A 127 -2.06 18.04 -11.73
N ASN A 128 -1.69 18.94 -10.82
CA ASN A 128 -0.67 19.95 -11.04
C ASN A 128 0.77 19.37 -11.11
N ILE A 129 0.98 18.12 -10.68
CA ILE A 129 2.30 17.48 -10.62
C ILE A 129 2.46 16.30 -11.58
N VAL A 130 1.37 15.68 -12.04
CA VAL A 130 1.43 14.49 -12.92
C VAL A 130 0.20 14.38 -13.82
N SER A 131 0.39 13.82 -15.01
CA SER A 131 -0.67 13.37 -15.91
C SER A 131 -0.40 11.91 -16.28
N SER A 132 -1.36 11.02 -16.03
CA SER A 132 -1.24 9.57 -16.21
C SER A 132 -2.38 9.04 -17.09
N PHE A 133 -2.10 7.98 -17.85
CA PHE A 133 -3.04 7.32 -18.77
C PHE A 133 -2.84 5.80 -18.71
N ARG A 134 -3.90 5.03 -18.98
CA ARG A 134 -3.86 3.57 -19.06
C ARG A 134 -3.27 3.09 -20.39
#